data_AF-A0A945CII1-F1
#
_entry.id   AF-A0A945CII1-F1
#
_cell.length_a   1.000
_cell.length_b   1.000
_cell.length_c   1.000
_cell.angle_alpha   90.00
_cell.angle_beta   90.00
_cell.angle_gamma   90.00
#
_symmetry.space_group_name_H-M   'P 1'
#
loop_
_entity.id
_entity.type
_entity.pdbx_description
1 polymer ?
#
loop_
_entity_poly.entity_id
_entity_poly.type
_entity_poly.pdbx_seq_one_letter_code
_entity_poly.pdbx_strand_id
1 'polypeptide(L)'
;MEQELRKIVVSPEINTPEPFVGFGGFCGWPRICRLLNGDLYVAFSAGYWHASWVNPRPDLPGAYAAYMDRVMEGGAAWEAPTGGHIMWTRSSDEGATWTKPRDLAVIPNAYGAGAIGQCSDGTMYAAALIQRSHFMAGRIPADPLERLRVM
;
A
#
# COMPACT_ATOMS: atom_id res chain seq x y z
N MET A 1 -12.62 6.74 23.49
CA MET A 1 -13.00 6.53 22.08
C MET A 1 -12.66 7.74 21.20
N GLU A 2 -13.15 8.97 21.46
CA GLU A 2 -12.78 10.16 20.65
C GLU A 2 -11.26 10.48 20.62
N GLN A 3 -10.51 10.17 21.69
CA GLN A 3 -9.05 10.36 21.72
C GLN A 3 -8.26 9.26 20.96
N GLU A 4 -8.90 8.18 20.51
CA GLU A 4 -8.20 7.08 19.81
C GLU A 4 -8.20 7.25 18.29
N LEU A 5 -9.15 7.98 17.72
CA LEU A 5 -9.26 8.22 16.27
C LEU A 5 -8.18 9.18 15.73
N ARG A 6 -7.59 10.02 16.59
CA ARG A 6 -6.38 10.79 16.24
C ARG A 6 -5.14 9.92 16.06
N LYS A 7 -5.16 8.67 16.55
CA LYS A 7 -4.00 7.77 16.55
C LYS A 7 -4.04 6.78 15.38
N ILE A 8 -5.23 6.37 14.96
CA ILE A 8 -5.44 5.30 13.98
C ILE A 8 -6.42 5.77 12.91
N VAL A 9 -5.91 5.95 11.69
CA VAL A 9 -6.72 6.34 10.51
C VAL A 9 -7.45 5.13 9.92
N VAL A 10 -6.78 3.97 9.90
CA VAL A 10 -7.30 2.68 9.47
C VAL A 10 -6.67 1.54 10.28
N SER A 11 -7.47 0.53 10.63
CA SER A 11 -7.05 -0.75 11.18
C SER A 11 -8.11 -1.81 10.80
N PRO A 12 -7.95 -3.10 11.15
CA PRO A 12 -9.00 -4.09 10.94
C PRO A 12 -10.34 -3.76 11.62
N GLU A 13 -10.32 -2.98 12.70
CA GLU A 13 -11.51 -2.65 13.50
C GLU A 13 -11.96 -1.19 13.34
N ILE A 14 -11.09 -0.31 12.84
CA ILE A 14 -11.32 1.13 12.74
C ILE A 14 -11.22 1.53 11.27
N ASN A 15 -12.31 2.06 10.71
CA ASN A 15 -12.35 2.64 9.36
C ASN A 15 -11.71 1.75 8.26
N THR A 16 -11.81 0.42 8.42
CA THR A 16 -11.26 -0.58 7.51
C THR A 16 -11.76 -0.33 6.08
N PRO A 17 -10.90 -0.41 5.05
CA PRO A 17 -11.36 -0.38 3.66
C PRO A 17 -12.44 -1.43 3.37
N GLU A 18 -13.29 -1.14 2.38
CA GLU A 18 -14.14 -2.19 1.82
C GLU A 18 -13.26 -3.28 1.17
N PRO A 19 -13.55 -4.57 1.40
CA PRO A 19 -12.78 -5.65 0.80
C PRO A 19 -12.81 -5.62 -0.74
N PHE A 20 -11.68 -5.97 -1.36
CA PHE A 20 -11.54 -6.15 -2.80
C PHE A 20 -10.70 -7.41 -3.10
N VAL A 21 -10.73 -7.90 -4.34
CA VAL A 21 -9.93 -9.07 -4.74
C VAL A 21 -8.45 -8.71 -4.62
N GLY A 22 -7.71 -9.44 -3.78
CA GLY A 22 -6.32 -9.11 -3.44
C GLY A 22 -6.17 -8.31 -2.15
N PHE A 23 -7.25 -8.05 -1.40
CA PHE A 23 -7.17 -7.48 -0.06
C PHE A 23 -6.98 -8.59 1.00
N GLY A 24 -5.94 -8.47 1.81
CA GLY A 24 -5.61 -9.39 2.90
C GLY A 24 -5.39 -8.66 4.23
N GLY A 25 -5.91 -7.44 4.35
CA GLY A 25 -5.86 -6.65 5.57
C GLY A 25 -4.65 -5.74 5.73
N PHE A 26 -3.69 -5.77 4.79
CA PHE A 26 -2.58 -4.83 4.83
C PHE A 26 -3.08 -3.41 4.48
N CYS A 27 -2.77 -2.44 5.35
CA CYS A 27 -2.94 -1.01 5.10
C CYS A 27 -1.67 -0.27 5.58
N GLY A 28 -0.96 0.43 4.69
CA GLY A 28 0.30 1.05 5.06
C GLY A 28 0.89 2.04 4.04
N TRP A 29 2.11 2.49 4.33
CA TRP A 29 2.85 3.53 3.59
C TRP A 29 2.03 4.82 3.38
N PRO A 30 1.55 5.47 4.46
CA PRO A 30 0.73 6.66 4.32
C PRO A 30 1.56 7.84 3.80
N ARG A 31 0.90 8.65 2.98
CA ARG A 31 1.29 10.01 2.62
C ARG A 31 0.18 10.92 3.07
N ILE A 32 0.54 12.05 3.67
CA ILE A 32 -0.41 13.03 4.20
C ILE A 32 -0.09 14.40 3.64
N CYS A 33 -1.12 15.16 3.28
CA CYS A 33 -1.01 16.58 3.01
C CYS A 33 -2.21 17.31 3.62
N ARG A 34 -2.01 18.59 3.95
CA ARG A 34 -3.10 19.49 4.29
C ARG A 34 -3.51 20.24 3.03
N LEU A 35 -4.79 20.17 2.70
CA LEU A 35 -5.37 20.84 1.55
C LEU A 35 -5.55 22.34 1.83
N LEU A 36 -5.68 23.14 0.78
CA LEU A 36 -5.87 24.60 0.86
C LEU A 36 -7.14 25.00 1.64
N ASN A 37 -8.14 24.13 1.70
CA ASN A 37 -9.36 24.34 2.49
C ASN A 37 -9.22 23.91 3.97
N GLY A 38 -8.03 23.50 4.40
CA GLY A 38 -7.73 23.12 5.77
C GLY A 38 -7.81 21.62 6.05
N ASP A 39 -8.48 20.84 5.20
CA ASP A 39 -8.66 19.41 5.41
C ASP A 39 -7.36 18.60 5.39
N LEU A 40 -7.32 17.51 6.16
CA LEU A 40 -6.27 16.51 6.08
C LEU A 40 -6.66 15.47 5.02
N TYR A 41 -5.75 15.21 4.09
CA TYR A 41 -5.90 14.18 3.06
C TYR A 41 -4.80 13.14 3.22
N VAL A 42 -5.19 11.88 3.39
CA VAL A 42 -4.27 10.75 3.56
C VAL A 42 -4.46 9.79 2.39
N ALA A 43 -3.39 9.53 1.65
CA ALA A 43 -3.32 8.42 0.72
C ALA A 43 -2.46 7.31 1.33
N PHE A 44 -2.84 6.06 1.13
CA PHE A 44 -2.13 4.91 1.65
C PHE A 44 -2.36 3.72 0.72
N SER A 45 -1.72 2.61 1.03
CA SER A 45 -1.77 1.42 0.18
C SER A 45 -2.49 0.31 0.92
N ALA A 46 -3.41 -0.34 0.22
CA ALA A 46 -4.18 -1.46 0.74
C ALA A 46 -3.91 -2.71 -0.12
N GLY A 47 -3.86 -3.87 0.50
CA GLY A 47 -3.69 -5.12 -0.25
C GLY A 47 -3.50 -6.33 0.64
N TYR A 48 -2.93 -7.38 0.09
CA TYR A 48 -2.72 -8.65 0.77
C TYR A 48 -1.50 -8.69 1.69
N TRP A 49 -0.49 -7.85 1.45
CA TRP A 49 0.73 -7.84 2.26
C TRP A 49 1.50 -6.52 2.22
N HIS A 50 2.64 -6.48 2.94
CA HIS A 50 3.65 -5.41 2.93
C HIS A 50 4.26 -5.11 1.53
N ALA A 51 3.86 -5.81 0.49
CA ALA A 51 3.81 -5.29 -0.86
C ALA A 51 2.84 -6.19 -1.61
N SER A 52 1.87 -5.58 -2.28
CA SER A 52 0.79 -6.30 -2.91
C SER A 52 0.88 -6.13 -4.42
N TRP A 53 1.35 -7.16 -5.10
CA TRP A 53 1.60 -7.11 -6.54
C TRP A 53 0.50 -7.80 -7.32
N VAL A 54 0.47 -7.59 -8.64
CA VAL A 54 -0.35 -8.43 -9.50
C VAL A 54 0.06 -9.88 -9.27
N ASN A 55 -0.92 -10.72 -8.94
CA ASN A 55 -0.70 -12.13 -8.65
C ASN A 55 -1.93 -12.96 -9.11
N PRO A 56 -1.74 -14.17 -9.69
CA PRO A 56 -0.47 -14.86 -9.94
C PRO A 56 0.41 -14.15 -10.97
N ARG A 57 1.72 -14.11 -10.73
CA ARG A 57 2.71 -13.54 -11.67
C ARG A 57 3.10 -14.55 -12.74
N PRO A 58 2.99 -14.23 -14.04
CA PRO A 58 3.29 -15.18 -15.11
C PRO A 58 4.78 -15.50 -15.24
N ASP A 59 5.67 -14.61 -14.81
CA ASP A 59 7.13 -14.69 -14.97
C ASP A 59 7.89 -14.87 -13.65
N LEU A 60 7.22 -15.38 -12.61
CA LEU A 60 7.81 -15.56 -11.29
C LEU A 60 8.89 -16.67 -11.30
N PRO A 61 10.16 -16.39 -10.94
CA PRO A 61 11.17 -17.44 -10.82
C PRO A 61 10.76 -18.45 -9.74
N GLY A 62 10.85 -19.75 -10.02
CA GLY A 62 10.42 -20.80 -9.09
C GLY A 62 11.08 -20.73 -7.70
N ALA A 63 12.37 -20.36 -7.64
CA ALA A 63 13.07 -20.14 -6.38
C ALA A 63 12.49 -18.96 -5.56
N TYR A 64 12.00 -17.92 -6.24
CA TYR A 64 11.33 -16.80 -5.58
C TYR A 64 9.90 -17.16 -5.16
N ALA A 65 9.18 -17.95 -5.96
CA ALA A 65 7.87 -18.49 -5.57
C ALA A 65 7.99 -19.31 -4.27
N ALA A 66 8.93 -20.25 -4.21
CA ALA A 66 9.19 -21.05 -3.01
C ALA A 66 9.65 -20.19 -1.81
N TYR A 67 10.44 -19.14 -2.04
CA TYR A 67 10.80 -18.18 -1.00
C TYR A 67 9.56 -17.45 -0.47
N MET A 68 8.71 -16.92 -1.36
CA MET A 68 7.47 -16.23 -1.01
C MET A 68 6.58 -17.14 -0.17
N ASP A 69 6.29 -18.37 -0.62
CA ASP A 69 5.43 -19.30 0.13
C ASP A 69 5.99 -19.64 1.52
N ARG A 70 7.31 -19.65 1.70
CA ARG A 70 7.95 -19.87 3.00
C ARG A 70 7.83 -18.67 3.94
N VAL A 71 7.96 -17.45 3.42
CA VAL A 71 7.98 -16.22 4.25
C VAL A 71 6.63 -15.51 4.32
N MET A 72 5.70 -15.90 3.46
CA MET A 72 4.37 -15.35 3.28
C MET A 72 3.47 -16.49 2.80
N GLU A 73 2.64 -17.02 3.69
CA GLU A 73 1.71 -18.10 3.33
C GLU A 73 0.81 -17.66 2.16
N GLY A 74 0.78 -18.47 1.10
CA GLY A 74 0.06 -18.16 -0.13
C GLY A 74 0.63 -16.98 -0.93
N GLY A 75 1.84 -16.49 -0.62
CA GLY A 75 2.40 -15.28 -1.22
C GLY A 75 2.57 -15.36 -2.74
N ALA A 76 2.88 -16.53 -3.30
CA ALA A 76 2.93 -16.74 -4.75
C ALA A 76 1.57 -17.10 -5.36
N ALA A 77 0.60 -17.54 -4.54
CA ALA A 77 -0.71 -18.04 -4.98
C ALA A 77 -1.89 -17.08 -4.67
N TRP A 78 -1.65 -15.95 -4.00
CA TRP A 78 -2.70 -15.00 -3.63
C TRP A 78 -3.43 -14.50 -4.87
N GLU A 79 -4.77 -14.53 -4.86
CA GLU A 79 -5.58 -14.00 -5.94
C GLU A 79 -5.64 -12.47 -5.86
N ALA A 80 -4.78 -11.80 -6.62
CA ALA A 80 -4.68 -10.33 -6.65
C ALA A 80 -4.42 -9.84 -8.09
N PRO A 81 -5.39 -9.96 -9.02
CA PRO A 81 -5.18 -9.66 -10.44
C PRO A 81 -4.86 -8.18 -10.71
N THR A 82 -5.27 -7.28 -9.82
CA THR A 82 -4.94 -5.84 -9.87
C THR A 82 -3.74 -5.47 -8.99
N GLY A 83 -3.32 -6.37 -8.10
CA GLY A 83 -2.38 -6.10 -7.02
C GLY A 83 -2.99 -5.25 -5.90
N GLY A 84 -2.14 -4.53 -5.18
CA GLY A 84 -2.57 -3.57 -4.17
C GLY A 84 -3.23 -2.34 -4.79
N HIS A 85 -4.07 -1.70 -3.99
CA HIS A 85 -4.77 -0.48 -4.36
C HIS A 85 -4.13 0.72 -3.66
N ILE A 86 -4.07 1.87 -4.34
CA ILE A 86 -3.78 3.15 -3.69
C ILE A 86 -5.12 3.73 -3.26
N MET A 87 -5.33 3.82 -1.96
CA MET A 87 -6.56 4.32 -1.36
C MET A 87 -6.36 5.68 -0.72
N TRP A 88 -7.46 6.36 -0.46
CA TRP A 88 -7.44 7.61 0.28
C TRP A 88 -8.60 7.77 1.25
N THR A 89 -8.38 8.61 2.25
CA THR A 89 -9.37 9.08 3.22
C THR A 89 -9.07 10.55 3.57
N ARG A 90 -10.08 11.26 4.10
CA ARG A 90 -10.00 12.68 4.41
C ARG A 90 -10.67 12.98 5.74
N SER A 91 -10.15 13.98 6.43
CA SER A 91 -10.73 14.57 7.63
C SER A 91 -10.94 16.08 7.42
N SER A 92 -12.13 16.56 7.78
CA SER A 92 -12.51 17.99 7.77
C SER A 92 -12.55 18.59 9.18
N ASP A 93 -12.11 17.84 10.19
CA ASP A 93 -12.25 18.15 11.62
C ASP A 93 -10.95 17.90 12.40
N GLU A 94 -9.81 18.23 11.78
CA GLU A 94 -8.47 18.12 12.38
C GLU A 94 -8.10 16.70 12.84
N GLY A 95 -8.55 15.69 12.11
CA GLY A 95 -8.26 14.28 12.35
C GLY A 95 -9.12 13.62 13.42
N ALA A 96 -10.25 14.24 13.81
CA ALA A 96 -11.18 13.64 14.77
C ALA A 96 -12.02 12.53 14.12
N THR A 97 -12.46 12.74 12.88
CA THR A 97 -13.15 11.74 12.06
C THR A 97 -12.55 11.65 10.65
N TRP A 98 -12.76 10.52 10.01
CA TRP A 98 -12.21 10.21 8.69
C TRP A 98 -13.31 9.62 7.81
N THR A 99 -13.33 10.00 6.54
CA THR A 99 -14.22 9.35 5.56
C THR A 99 -13.83 7.88 5.38
N LYS A 100 -14.80 7.03 5.02
CA LYS A 100 -14.50 5.65 4.61
C LYS A 100 -13.43 5.64 3.49
N PRO A 101 -12.38 4.80 3.56
CA PRO A 101 -11.39 4.73 2.50
C PRO A 101 -11.99 4.27 1.18
N ARG A 102 -11.48 4.83 0.09
CA ARG A 102 -11.86 4.45 -1.27
C ARG A 102 -10.65 4.52 -2.19
N ASP A 103 -10.74 3.86 -3.33
CA ASP A 103 -9.69 3.90 -4.33
C ASP A 103 -9.41 5.34 -4.79
N LEU A 104 -8.15 5.73 -4.70
CA LEU A 104 -7.62 6.88 -5.42
C LEU A 104 -7.32 6.46 -6.86
N ALA A 105 -6.62 5.32 -7.00
CA ALA A 105 -6.33 4.71 -8.28
C ALA A 105 -6.03 3.22 -8.10
N VAL A 106 -6.47 2.42 -9.07
CA VAL A 106 -6.08 1.02 -9.23
C VAL A 106 -5.11 0.96 -10.41
N ILE A 107 -3.82 0.82 -10.11
CA ILE A 107 -2.75 0.80 -11.10
C ILE A 107 -2.02 -0.54 -10.96
N PRO A 108 -2.08 -1.43 -11.97
CA PRO A 108 -1.40 -2.71 -11.90
C PRO A 108 0.08 -2.56 -11.56
N ASN A 109 0.56 -3.35 -10.59
CA ASN A 109 1.92 -3.33 -10.05
C ASN A 109 2.33 -2.06 -9.30
N ALA A 110 1.42 -1.10 -9.14
CA ALA A 110 1.61 -0.06 -8.15
C ALA A 110 1.34 -0.66 -6.77
N TYR A 111 2.33 -0.61 -5.89
CA TYR A 111 2.16 -1.10 -4.52
C TYR A 111 1.97 0.05 -3.53
N GLY A 112 2.04 1.32 -3.95
CA GLY A 112 1.67 2.42 -3.07
C GLY A 112 1.86 3.83 -3.60
N ALA A 113 1.46 4.81 -2.78
CA ALA A 113 1.66 6.23 -3.06
C ALA A 113 3.11 6.66 -2.71
N GLY A 114 3.84 7.14 -3.70
CA GLY A 114 5.18 7.70 -3.54
C GLY A 114 5.14 9.09 -2.91
N ALA A 115 4.23 9.94 -3.38
CA ALA A 115 4.02 11.30 -2.88
C ALA A 115 2.59 11.74 -3.19
N ILE A 116 2.08 12.68 -2.39
CA ILE A 116 0.86 13.43 -2.68
C ILE A 116 1.08 14.91 -2.36
N GLY A 117 0.35 15.79 -3.02
CA GLY A 117 0.33 17.21 -2.66
C GLY A 117 -0.70 18.00 -3.45
N GLN A 118 -0.92 19.23 -3.01
CA GLN A 118 -1.78 20.20 -3.67
C GLN A 118 -0.96 21.41 -4.11
N CYS A 119 -1.07 21.78 -5.38
CA CYS A 119 -0.52 23.00 -5.93
C CYS A 119 -1.33 24.22 -5.43
N SER A 120 -0.74 25.41 -5.51
CA SER A 120 -1.39 26.65 -5.07
C SER A 120 -2.65 27.02 -5.87
N ASP A 121 -2.82 26.45 -7.06
CA ASP A 121 -4.02 26.60 -7.90
C ASP A 121 -5.14 25.59 -7.56
N GLY A 122 -4.93 24.73 -6.57
CA GLY A 122 -5.87 23.71 -6.13
C GLY A 122 -5.69 22.35 -6.79
N THR A 123 -4.82 22.21 -7.80
CA THR A 123 -4.55 20.94 -8.46
C THR A 123 -3.91 19.94 -7.50
N MET A 124 -4.42 18.70 -7.47
CA MET A 124 -3.83 17.60 -6.71
C MET A 124 -2.89 16.77 -7.60
N TYR A 125 -1.74 16.37 -7.07
CA TYR A 125 -0.88 15.36 -7.68
C TYR A 125 -0.68 14.16 -6.74
N ALA A 126 -0.55 12.98 -7.34
CA ALA A 126 -0.18 11.76 -6.66
C ALA A 126 0.82 10.98 -7.53
N ALA A 127 1.94 10.58 -6.93
CA ALA A 127 2.91 9.68 -7.57
C ALA A 127 2.63 8.25 -7.12
N ALA A 128 2.62 7.30 -8.06
CA ALA A 128 2.51 5.88 -7.79
C ALA A 128 3.88 5.19 -7.83
N LEU A 129 4.17 4.36 -6.84
CA LEU A 129 5.35 3.49 -6.83
C LEU A 129 5.00 2.20 -7.57
N ILE A 130 5.53 2.06 -8.78
CA ILE A 130 5.31 0.90 -9.64
C ILE A 130 6.55 0.02 -9.60
N GLN A 131 6.39 -1.23 -9.18
CA GLN A 131 7.48 -2.18 -9.18
C GLN A 131 7.50 -2.98 -10.49
N ARG A 132 8.63 -2.94 -11.19
CA ARG A 132 8.80 -3.62 -12.50
C ARG A 132 9.77 -4.80 -12.48
N SER A 133 10.33 -5.13 -11.32
CA SER A 133 11.25 -6.25 -11.13
C SER A 133 10.86 -7.09 -9.91
N HIS A 134 11.38 -8.30 -9.82
CA HIS A 134 11.22 -9.19 -8.67
C HIS A 134 12.21 -8.88 -7.54
N PHE A 135 12.61 -7.61 -7.39
CA PHE A 135 13.78 -7.21 -6.59
C PHE A 135 15.02 -8.03 -6.98
N MET A 136 15.70 -8.62 -5.98
CA MET A 136 16.85 -9.52 -6.12
C MET A 136 16.41 -10.98 -6.28
N ALA A 137 15.23 -11.31 -6.81
CA ALA A 137 14.89 -12.69 -7.13
C ALA A 137 15.94 -13.25 -8.12
N GLY A 138 16.79 -14.16 -7.62
CA GLY A 138 17.98 -14.67 -8.32
C GLY A 138 19.33 -14.17 -7.80
N ARG A 139 19.34 -13.19 -6.89
CA ARG A 139 20.52 -12.67 -6.16
C ARG A 139 20.26 -12.45 -4.67
N ILE A 140 19.31 -13.18 -4.08
CA ILE A 140 19.07 -13.10 -2.63
C ILE A 140 20.36 -13.58 -1.95
N PRO A 141 21.11 -12.72 -1.23
CA PRO A 141 22.31 -13.15 -0.55
C PRO A 141 21.93 -14.21 0.49
N ALA A 142 22.66 -15.32 0.51
CA ALA A 142 22.45 -16.37 1.52
C ALA A 142 22.82 -15.89 2.93
N ASP A 143 23.68 -14.88 3.01
CA ASP A 143 24.17 -14.31 4.26
C ASP A 143 23.37 -13.03 4.66
N PRO A 144 22.89 -12.94 5.90
CA PRO A 144 22.14 -11.77 6.39
C PRO A 144 22.92 -10.45 6.39
N LEU A 145 24.25 -10.46 6.56
CA LEU A 145 25.07 -9.23 6.54
C LEU A 145 25.26 -8.71 5.12
N GLU A 146 25.40 -9.60 4.14
CA GLU A 146 25.38 -9.22 2.72
C GLU A 146 24.04 -8.58 2.30
N ARG A 147 22.93 -9.01 2.91
CA ARG A 147 21.61 -8.40 2.68
C ARG A 147 21.56 -6.91 3.07
N LEU A 148 22.28 -6.51 4.12
CA LEU A 148 22.34 -5.12 4.60
C LEU A 148 23.20 -4.21 3.70
N ARG A 149 24.08 -4.77 2.86
CA ARG A 149 24.96 -3.99 1.96
C ARG A 149 24.28 -3.57 0.65
N VAL A 150 23.12 -4.15 0.35
CA VAL A 150 22.42 -3.99 -0.94
C VAL A 150 21.00 -3.42 -0.82
N MET A 151 20.56 -3.08 0.40
CA MET A 151 19.36 -2.28 0.66
C MET A 151 19.72 -0.80 0.77
#